data_AF-A0A4Q4BPM7-F1
#
_entry.id   AF-A0A4Q4BPM7-F1
#
_cell.length_a   1.000
_cell.length_b   1.000
_cell.length_c   1.000
_cell.angle_alpha   90.00
_cell.angle_beta   90.00
_cell.angle_gamma   90.00
#
_symmetry.space_group_name_H-M   'P 1'
#
loop_
_entity.id
_entity.type
_entity.pdbx_description
1 polymer ?
#
loop_
_entity_poly.entity_id
_entity_poly.type
_entity_poly.pdbx_seq_one_letter_code
_entity_poly.pdbx_strand_id
1 'polypeptide(L)' 'MAPSSPRLSPALNVVVSAVQKAGRRLLRDFAEVEQLQVSAKGPGDFVSQADIRAEGFLRPDIG' A
#
# COMPACT_ATOMS: atom_id res chain seq x y z
N MET A 1 -19.21 -30.01 -0.62
CA MET A 1 -19.36 -28.86 0.30
C MET A 1 -18.25 -27.89 -0.02
N ALA A 2 -18.53 -26.80 -0.74
CA ALA A 2 -17.51 -25.79 -1.02
C ALA A 2 -17.11 -25.13 0.31
N PRO A 3 -15.81 -24.89 0.58
CA PRO A 3 -15.43 -24.20 1.79
C PRO A 3 -16.08 -22.82 1.77
N SER A 4 -16.86 -22.50 2.81
CA SER A 4 -17.35 -21.16 3.04
C SER A 4 -16.12 -20.28 3.20
N SER A 5 -15.74 -19.55 2.14
CA SER A 5 -14.77 -18.48 2.28
C SER A 5 -15.29 -17.56 3.39
N PRO A 6 -14.50 -17.27 4.44
CA PRO A 6 -14.96 -16.42 5.51
C PRO A 6 -15.37 -15.09 4.88
N ARG A 7 -16.66 -14.76 4.99
CA ARG A 7 -17.15 -13.44 4.59
C ARG A 7 -16.52 -12.47 5.58
N LEU A 8 -15.49 -11.75 5.12
CA LEU A 8 -14.89 -10.67 5.88
C LEU A 8 -15.99 -9.69 6.30
N SER A 9 -15.84 -9.09 7.48
CA SER A 9 -16.70 -7.98 7.86
C SER A 9 -16.58 -6.85 6.83
N PRO A 10 -17.59 -5.99 6.68
CA PRO A 10 -17.52 -4.85 5.75
C PRO A 10 -16.26 -4.00 5.95
N ALA A 11 -15.86 -3.75 7.20
CA ALA A 11 -14.62 -3.05 7.54
C ALA A 11 -13.37 -3.81 7.06
N LEU A 12 -13.31 -5.14 7.26
CA LEU A 12 -12.18 -5.94 6.79
C LEU A 12 -12.11 -5.99 5.25
N ASN A 13 -13.24 -5.98 4.54
CA ASN A 13 -13.23 -5.89 3.08
C ASN A 13 -12.58 -4.58 2.58
N VAL A 14 -12.84 -3.47 3.27
CA VAL A 14 -12.26 -2.16 2.97
C VAL A 14 -10.74 -2.19 3.18
N VAL A 15 -10.29 -2.65 4.36
CA VAL A 15 -8.85 -2.77 4.67
C VAL A 15 -8.11 -3.70 3.71
N VAL A 16 -8.69 -4.87 3.39
CA VAL A 16 -8.08 -5.82 2.46
C VAL A 16 -7.95 -5.22 1.06
N SER A 17 -8.96 -4.47 0.59
CA SER A 17 -8.91 -3.77 -0.69
C SER A 17 -7.81 -2.70 -0.72
N ALA A 18 -7.68 -1.91 0.34
CA ALA A 18 -6.66 -0.88 0.52
C ALA A 18 -5.25 -1.47 0.43
N VAL A 19 -4.98 -2.51 1.22
CA VAL A 19 -3.69 -3.20 1.30
C VAL A 19 -3.33 -3.83 -0.05
N GLN A 20 -4.29 -4.46 -0.73
CA GLN A 20 -4.05 -5.04 -2.05
C GLN A 20 -3.69 -3.99 -3.11
N LYS A 21 -4.33 -2.81 -3.09
CA LYS A 21 -4.00 -1.70 -3.99
C LYS A 21 -2.59 -1.18 -3.72
N ALA A 22 -2.25 -0.95 -2.45
CA ALA A 22 -0.91 -0.52 -2.03
C ALA A 22 0.16 -1.53 -2.45
N GLY A 23 -0.04 -2.81 -2.13
CA GLY A 23 0.92 -3.88 -2.45
C GLY A 23 1.19 -4.05 -3.94
N ARG A 24 0.15 -4.01 -4.79
CA ARG A 24 0.34 -4.05 -6.25
C ARG A 24 1.15 -2.87 -6.77
N ARG A 25 0.98 -1.68 -6.18
CA ARG A 25 1.74 -0.51 -6.58
C ARG A 25 3.20 -0.62 -6.13
N LEU A 26 3.44 -1.04 -4.89
CA LEU A 26 4.78 -1.26 -4.35
C LEU A 26 5.57 -2.28 -5.18
N LEU A 27 4.94 -3.36 -5.64
CA LEU A 27 5.60 -4.34 -6.52
C LEU A 27 6.05 -3.73 -7.86
N ARG A 28 5.27 -2.80 -8.44
CA ARG A 28 5.67 -2.09 -9.67
C ARG A 28 6.80 -1.12 -9.39
N ASP A 29 6.69 -0.36 -8.31
CA ASP A 29 7.71 0.61 -7.92
C ASP A 29 9.05 -0.09 -7.59
N PHE A 30 9.02 -1.31 -7.04
CA PHE A 30 10.21 -2.14 -6.80
C PHE A 30 10.87 -2.63 -8.10
N ALA A 31 10.09 -2.94 -9.14
CA ALA A 31 10.64 -3.33 -10.44
C ALA A 31 11.40 -2.18 -11.14
N GLU A 32 11.13 -0.93 -10.75
CA GLU A 32 11.75 0.29 -11.27
C GLU A 32 12.54 1.03 -10.17
N VAL A 33 13.13 0.30 -9.21
CA VAL A 33 13.71 0.89 -7.99
C VAL A 33 14.84 1.88 -8.24
N GLU A 34 15.59 1.73 -9.33
CA GLU A 34 16.64 2.68 -9.71
C GLU A 34 16.06 4.03 -10.18
N GLN A 35 14.80 4.05 -10.62
CA GLN A 35 14.07 5.25 -11.04
C GLN A 35 13.18 5.81 -9.92
N LEU A 36 13.15 5.16 -8.75
CA LEU A 36 12.34 5.63 -7.63
C LEU A 36 12.91 6.93 -7.09
N GLN A 37 12.15 8.00 -7.28
CA GLN A 37 12.47 9.30 -6.70
C GLN A 37 12.39 9.24 -5.18
N VAL A 38 13.51 9.59 -4.55
CA VAL A 38 13.65 9.74 -3.11
C VAL A 38 13.83 11.22 -2.77
N SER A 39 13.16 11.67 -1.72
CA SER A 39 13.33 13.00 -1.14
C SER A 39 13.90 12.85 0.28
N ALA A 40 14.89 13.67 0.61
CA ALA A 40 15.42 13.73 1.98
C ALA A 40 14.51 14.62 2.83
N LYS A 41 14.01 14.08 3.95
CA LYS A 41 13.29 14.82 4.99
C LYS A 41 14.22 15.30 6.10
N GLY A 42 15.38 14.66 6.25
CA GLY A 42 16.42 15.00 7.21
C GLY A 42 17.64 14.08 7.05
N PRO A 43 18.68 14.24 7.89
CA PRO A 43 19.86 13.37 7.85
C PRO A 43 19.46 11.91 8.09
N GLY A 44 19.59 11.06 7.07
CA GLY A 44 19.20 9.64 7.15
C GLY A 44 17.70 9.37 7.05
N ASP A 45 16.86 10.40 6.91
CA ASP A 45 15.41 10.26 6.71
C ASP A 45 15.07 10.51 5.24
N PHE A 46 14.72 9.43 4.56
CA PHE A 46 14.36 9.44 3.15
C PHE A 46 12.93 8.93 2.99
N VAL A 47 12.16 9.62 2.17
CA VAL A 47 10.85 9.15 1.71
C VAL A 47 10.91 8.91 0.22
N SER A 48 10.42 7.77 -0.24
CA SER A 48 10.23 7.54 -1.66
C SER A 48 8.84 7.98 -2.09
N GLN A 49 8.69 8.28 -3.38
CA GLN A 49 7.36 8.48 -3.95
C GLN A 49 6.47 7.22 -3.81
N ALA A 50 7.05 6.03 -3.63
CA ALA A 50 6.29 4.81 -3.37
C ALA A 50 5.60 4.84 -1.99
N ASP A 51 6.29 5.33 -0.96
CA ASP A 51 5.76 5.44 0.41
C ASP A 51 4.56 6.39 0.46
N ILE A 52 4.69 7.56 -0.16
CA ILE A 52 3.63 8.58 -0.21
C ILE A 52 2.39 8.02 -0.90
N ARG A 53 2.58 7.31 -2.01
CA ARG A 53 1.45 6.67 -2.73
C ARG A 53 0.82 5.54 -1.93
N ALA A 54 1.62 4.68 -1.29
CA ALA A 54 1.13 3.60 -0.45
C ALA A 54 0.27 4.14 0.71
N GLU A 55 0.73 5.20 1.35
CA GLU A 55 -0.01 5.90 2.39
C GLU A 55 -1.35 6.48 1.88
N GLY A 56 -1.37 7.03 0.67
CA GLY A 56 -2.59 7.50 0.02
C GLY A 56 -3.63 6.39 -0.26
N PHE A 57 -3.20 5.14 -0.43
CA PHE A 57 -4.13 4.01 -0.54
C PHE A 57 -4.64 3.52 0.82
N LEU A 58 -3.86 3.67 1.87
CA LEU A 58 -4.18 3.14 3.19
C LEU A 58 -5.01 4.15 4.03
N ARG A 59 -4.64 5.43 4.05
CA ARG A 59 -5.31 6.43 4.90
C ARG A 59 -6.83 6.57 4.70
N PRO A 60 -7.38 6.56 3.47
CA PRO A 60 -8.82 6.75 3.26
C PRO A 60 -9.68 5.60 3.80
N ASP A 61 -9.11 4.41 3.87
CA ASP A 61 -9.82 3.16 4.12
C ASP A 61 -9.73 2.71 5.60
N ILE A 62 -8.86 3.34 6.40
CA ILE A 62 -8.57 2.96 7.80
C ILE A 62 -8.84 4.12 8.79
N GLY A 63 -9.38 5.24 8.31
CA GLY A 63 -9.73 6.43 9.10
C GLY A 63 -11.15 6.43 9.63
#